data_AF-A7HLU6-F1
#
_entry.id   AF-A7HLU6-F1
#
_cell.length_a   1.000
_cell.length_b   1.000
_cell.length_c   1.000
_cell.angle_alpha   90.00
_cell.angle_beta   90.00
_cell.angle_gamma   90.00
#
_symmetry.space_group_name_H-M   'P 1'
#
loop_
_entity.id
_entity.type
_entity.pdbx_description
1 polymer ?
#
loop_
_entity_poly.entity_id
_entity_poly.type
_entity_poly.pdbx_seq_one_letter_code
_entity_poly.pdbx_strand_id
1 'polypeptide(L)'
;MSYREEAKSILEQAKNEITNAENSKVLNDLRVKYLGKSGIVTSLMKQLKDLPNEEKPIFGKVVNELKESIEKLLDEQKEKITEYEKEEAYKKLWVDPTMPGAIRSVGHLHILTKVRNELEDIFISMGFSVVEGPEVETPWFNFDALNTPEWHPARDEHDSFYIDNEHLLRTHTSPVQIRTMLSRKPPLAIVSPGRVYRRDYDATHLPMFTQMEGLYVDHDVTVKHLKYFLEEFARRLLGENTKIRLRPSFFPFTEPSFEVDIYFNNRWFEVLGSGMVHPNVFKNVGYDPEEWRGLAFGFGIERIAMVKYGIKDIRDLVRNDVRFLENW
;
A
#
# COMPACT_ATOMS: atom_id res chain seq x y z
N MET A 1 -75.53 44.28 -7.42
CA MET A 1 -74.09 44.21 -7.73
C MET A 1 -73.92 43.12 -8.78
N SER A 2 -73.26 43.42 -9.88
CA SER A 2 -73.11 42.44 -10.98
C SER A 2 -72.30 41.25 -10.46
N TYR A 3 -72.64 40.01 -10.82
CA TYR A 3 -71.84 38.80 -10.51
C TYR A 3 -70.34 38.97 -10.79
N ARG A 4 -70.00 39.85 -11.74
CA ARG A 4 -68.62 40.24 -12.07
C ARG A 4 -67.91 41.06 -10.99
N GLU A 5 -68.62 41.88 -10.22
CA GLU A 5 -68.04 42.70 -9.14
C GLU A 5 -67.63 41.82 -7.96
N GLU A 6 -68.49 40.88 -7.56
CA GLU A 6 -68.20 39.92 -6.51
C GLU A 6 -67.02 39.02 -6.89
N ALA A 7 -67.02 38.47 -8.11
CA ALA A 7 -65.90 37.66 -8.61
C ALA A 7 -64.59 38.46 -8.67
N LYS A 8 -64.62 39.73 -9.07
CA LYS A 8 -63.44 40.61 -9.04
C LYS A 8 -62.91 40.84 -7.62
N SER A 9 -63.80 41.05 -6.65
CA SER A 9 -63.40 41.24 -5.25
C SER A 9 -62.73 39.99 -4.68
N ILE A 10 -63.27 38.81 -4.96
CA ILE A 10 -62.70 37.53 -4.54
C ILE A 10 -61.35 37.30 -5.24
N LEU A 11 -61.24 37.61 -6.53
CA LEU A 11 -59.99 37.47 -7.28
C LEU A 11 -58.89 38.38 -6.71
N GLU A 12 -59.21 39.62 -6.37
CA GLU A 12 -58.23 40.56 -5.81
C GLU A 12 -57.77 40.11 -4.41
N GLN A 13 -58.69 39.60 -3.59
CA GLN A 13 -58.32 39.01 -2.30
C GLN A 13 -57.44 37.77 -2.47
N ALA A 14 -57.83 36.85 -3.35
CA ALA A 14 -57.06 35.65 -3.64
C ALA A 14 -55.66 36.00 -4.16
N LYS A 15 -55.55 36.96 -5.07
CA LYS A 15 -54.29 37.44 -5.60
C LYS A 15 -53.38 37.98 -4.50
N ASN A 16 -53.90 38.79 -3.59
CA ASN A 16 -53.11 39.32 -2.47
C ASN A 16 -52.66 38.23 -1.49
N GLU A 17 -53.55 37.30 -1.13
CA GLU A 17 -53.20 36.20 -0.21
C GLU A 17 -52.20 35.23 -0.84
N ILE A 18 -52.41 34.84 -2.10
CA ILE A 18 -51.55 33.90 -2.84
C ILE A 18 -50.15 34.50 -3.05
N THR A 19 -50.06 35.76 -3.48
CA THR A 19 -48.76 36.42 -3.73
C THR A 19 -47.92 36.52 -2.45
N ASN A 20 -48.56 36.64 -1.29
CA ASN A 20 -47.91 36.73 0.02
C ASN A 20 -47.72 35.38 0.72
N ALA A 21 -48.02 34.25 0.07
CA ALA A 21 -47.79 32.93 0.67
C ALA A 21 -46.29 32.66 0.82
N GLU A 22 -45.84 32.42 2.05
CA GLU A 22 -44.41 32.30 2.40
C GLU A 22 -43.79 30.93 2.10
N ASN A 23 -44.61 29.88 2.07
CA ASN A 23 -44.14 28.51 1.90
C ASN A 23 -45.23 27.59 1.34
N SER A 24 -44.82 26.38 0.96
CA SER A 24 -45.68 25.38 0.33
C SER A 24 -46.90 25.01 1.19
N LYS A 25 -46.77 25.05 2.53
CA LYS A 25 -47.87 24.81 3.46
C LYS A 25 -48.93 25.92 3.39
N VAL A 26 -48.52 27.19 3.48
CA VAL A 26 -49.43 28.35 3.38
C VAL A 26 -50.15 28.35 2.02
N LEU A 27 -49.43 28.06 0.94
CA LEU A 27 -50.03 28.00 -0.39
C LEU A 27 -51.08 26.88 -0.52
N ASN A 28 -50.82 25.70 0.08
CA ASN A 28 -51.80 24.61 0.12
C ASN A 28 -53.04 24.98 0.93
N ASP A 29 -52.88 25.70 2.05
CA ASP A 29 -54.01 26.17 2.85
C ASP A 29 -54.89 27.15 2.04
N LEU A 30 -54.28 28.04 1.25
CA LEU A 30 -55.00 28.92 0.32
C LEU A 30 -55.70 28.15 -0.80
N ARG A 31 -55.05 27.14 -1.37
CA ARG A 31 -55.69 26.25 -2.36
C ARG A 31 -56.95 25.59 -1.78
N VAL A 32 -56.90 25.12 -0.54
CA VAL A 32 -58.07 24.55 0.15
C VAL A 32 -59.14 25.62 0.42
N LYS A 33 -58.75 26.83 0.85
CA LYS A 33 -59.66 27.96 1.13
C LYS A 33 -60.46 28.37 -0.11
N TYR A 34 -59.83 28.47 -1.27
CA TYR A 34 -60.50 28.95 -2.49
C TYR A 34 -61.12 27.82 -3.33
N LEU A 35 -60.39 26.71 -3.51
CA LEU A 35 -60.74 25.63 -4.45
C LEU A 35 -61.08 24.30 -3.78
N GLY A 36 -61.04 24.22 -2.44
CA GLY A 36 -61.40 23.01 -1.71
C GLY A 36 -62.89 22.64 -1.87
N LYS A 37 -63.28 21.47 -1.35
CA LYS A 37 -64.68 20.97 -1.39
C LYS A 37 -65.68 21.93 -0.72
N SER A 38 -65.21 22.70 0.26
CA SER A 38 -65.94 23.73 0.98
C SER A 38 -65.40 25.13 0.70
N GLY A 39 -64.57 25.28 -0.35
CA GLY A 39 -63.91 26.53 -0.68
C GLY A 39 -64.87 27.56 -1.28
N ILE A 40 -64.41 28.81 -1.33
CA ILE A 40 -65.21 29.97 -1.78
C ILE A 40 -65.77 29.74 -3.19
N VAL A 41 -64.94 29.28 -4.14
CA VAL A 41 -65.35 29.05 -5.53
C VAL A 41 -66.35 27.89 -5.62
N THR A 42 -66.12 26.81 -4.87
CA THR A 42 -67.03 25.66 -4.81
C THR A 42 -68.39 26.06 -4.20
N SER A 43 -68.40 26.98 -3.23
CA SER A 43 -69.63 27.52 -2.64
C SER A 43 -70.41 28.36 -3.65
N LEU A 44 -69.74 29.22 -4.42
CA LEU A 44 -70.36 29.98 -5.52
C LEU A 44 -70.97 29.05 -6.57
N MET A 45 -70.27 27.98 -6.96
CA MET A 45 -70.80 26.99 -7.91
C MET A 45 -72.07 26.28 -7.41
N LYS A 46 -72.27 26.14 -6.10
CA LYS A 46 -73.49 25.53 -5.53
C LYS A 46 -74.71 26.44 -5.67
N GLN A 47 -74.51 27.77 -5.59
CA GLN A 47 -75.59 28.77 -5.75
C GLN A 47 -76.20 28.78 -7.16
N LEU A 48 -75.49 28.21 -8.15
CA LEU A 48 -75.95 28.09 -9.53
C LEU A 48 -77.27 27.30 -9.67
N LYS A 49 -77.61 26.47 -8.68
CA LYS A 49 -78.89 25.74 -8.63
C LYS A 49 -80.10 26.65 -8.42
N ASP A 50 -79.90 27.78 -7.74
CA ASP A 50 -80.98 28.65 -7.24
C ASP A 50 -81.27 29.85 -8.18
N LEU A 51 -80.47 30.02 -9.25
CA LEU A 51 -80.60 31.13 -10.20
C LEU A 51 -81.63 30.86 -11.32
N PRO A 52 -82.27 31.90 -11.88
CA PRO A 52 -83.10 31.78 -13.09
C PRO A 52 -82.31 31.23 -14.30
N ASN A 53 -82.96 30.47 -15.18
CA ASN A 53 -82.29 29.81 -16.30
C ASN A 53 -81.54 30.76 -17.25
N GLU A 54 -82.01 32.01 -17.39
CA GLU A 54 -81.36 33.04 -18.21
C GLU A 54 -80.02 33.52 -17.61
N GLU A 55 -79.89 33.53 -16.28
CA GLU A 55 -78.69 34.01 -15.59
C GLU A 55 -77.64 32.92 -15.35
N LYS A 56 -78.05 31.64 -15.32
CA LYS A 56 -77.15 30.49 -15.08
C LYS A 56 -75.91 30.46 -16.00
N PRO A 57 -76.00 30.66 -17.32
CA PRO A 57 -74.82 30.63 -18.20
C PRO A 57 -73.85 31.78 -17.91
N ILE A 58 -74.38 32.97 -17.60
CA ILE A 58 -73.57 34.17 -17.32
C ILE A 58 -72.83 33.99 -16.00
N PHE A 59 -73.54 33.58 -14.94
CA PHE A 59 -72.94 33.34 -13.63
C PHE A 59 -71.92 32.20 -13.68
N GLY A 60 -72.27 31.06 -14.30
CA GLY A 60 -71.36 29.92 -14.44
C GLY A 60 -70.07 30.26 -15.19
N LYS A 61 -70.16 31.06 -16.26
CA LYS A 61 -68.98 31.55 -16.97
C LYS A 61 -68.07 32.41 -16.07
N VAL A 62 -68.65 33.35 -15.32
CA VAL A 62 -67.89 34.23 -14.41
C VAL A 62 -67.21 33.44 -13.30
N VAL A 63 -67.88 32.44 -12.71
CA VAL A 63 -67.29 31.60 -11.64
C VAL A 63 -66.19 30.68 -12.19
N ASN A 64 -66.33 30.15 -13.40
CA ASN A 64 -65.26 29.38 -14.04
C ASN A 64 -64.04 30.25 -14.40
N GLU A 65 -64.23 31.45 -14.94
CA GLU A 65 -63.14 32.40 -15.20
C GLU A 65 -62.41 32.79 -13.90
N LEU A 66 -63.16 32.97 -12.80
CA LEU A 66 -62.59 33.17 -11.46
C LEU A 66 -61.77 31.96 -11.00
N LYS A 67 -62.31 30.75 -11.17
CA LYS A 67 -61.63 29.50 -10.81
C LYS A 67 -60.30 29.36 -11.56
N GLU A 68 -60.33 29.50 -12.89
CA GLU A 68 -59.14 29.40 -13.74
C GLU A 68 -58.09 30.45 -13.38
N SER A 69 -58.52 31.68 -13.07
CA SER A 69 -57.62 32.75 -12.64
C SER A 69 -56.94 32.45 -11.30
N ILE A 70 -57.68 31.89 -10.34
CA ILE A 70 -57.13 31.48 -9.03
C ILE A 70 -56.21 30.27 -9.19
N GLU A 71 -56.58 29.27 -9.99
CA GLU A 71 -55.73 28.12 -10.31
C GLU A 71 -54.39 28.58 -10.90
N LYS A 72 -54.44 29.49 -11.88
CA LYS A 72 -53.24 30.07 -12.48
C LYS A 72 -52.36 30.79 -11.46
N LEU A 73 -52.93 31.63 -10.58
CA LEU A 73 -52.17 32.32 -9.53
C LEU A 73 -51.53 31.35 -8.54
N LEU A 74 -52.24 30.29 -8.16
CA LEU A 74 -51.71 29.25 -7.26
C LEU A 74 -50.54 28.50 -7.91
N ASP A 75 -50.68 28.12 -9.18
CA ASP A 75 -49.63 27.39 -9.90
C ASP A 75 -48.38 28.28 -10.11
N GLU A 76 -48.54 29.55 -10.50
CA GLU A 76 -47.44 30.51 -10.62
C GLU A 76 -46.71 30.72 -9.29
N GLN A 77 -47.44 30.85 -8.18
CA GLN A 77 -46.82 31.00 -6.86
C GLN A 77 -46.16 29.71 -6.38
N LYS A 78 -46.74 28.55 -6.71
CA LYS A 78 -46.17 27.25 -6.37
C LYS A 78 -44.80 27.06 -7.00
N GLU A 79 -44.64 27.43 -8.26
CA GLU A 79 -43.35 27.37 -8.95
C GLU A 79 -42.30 28.22 -8.24
N LYS A 80 -42.65 29.47 -7.88
CA LYS A 80 -41.74 30.38 -7.15
C LYS A 80 -41.32 29.83 -5.80
N ILE A 81 -42.27 29.35 -5.00
CA ILE A 81 -42.00 28.81 -3.67
C ILE A 81 -41.17 27.54 -3.78
N THR A 82 -41.46 26.67 -4.75
CA THR A 82 -40.73 25.41 -4.94
C THR A 82 -39.26 25.68 -5.29
N GLU A 83 -38.98 26.64 -6.18
CA GLU A 83 -37.59 26.98 -6.52
C GLU A 83 -36.88 27.63 -5.33
N TYR A 84 -37.54 28.51 -4.58
CA TYR A 84 -36.97 29.10 -3.35
C TYR A 84 -36.65 28.05 -2.27
N GLU A 85 -37.59 27.13 -1.98
CA GLU A 85 -37.39 26.06 -1.00
C GLU A 85 -36.24 25.11 -1.42
N LYS A 86 -36.09 24.87 -2.71
CA LYS A 86 -35.01 24.07 -3.30
C LYS A 86 -33.65 24.77 -3.19
N GLU A 87 -33.56 26.07 -3.49
CA GLU A 87 -32.34 26.84 -3.30
C GLU A 87 -31.89 26.86 -1.83
N GLU A 88 -32.84 27.05 -0.90
CA GLU A 88 -32.55 26.98 0.54
C GLU A 88 -32.08 25.59 0.98
N ALA A 89 -32.67 24.53 0.43
CA ALA A 89 -32.20 23.16 0.67
C ALA A 89 -30.77 22.94 0.14
N TYR A 90 -30.44 23.47 -1.03
CA TYR A 90 -29.09 23.39 -1.58
C TYR A 90 -28.07 24.16 -0.76
N LYS A 91 -28.40 25.36 -0.27
CA LYS A 91 -27.51 26.11 0.63
C LYS A 91 -27.21 25.36 1.91
N LYS A 92 -28.21 24.66 2.48
CA LYS A 92 -28.03 23.84 3.69
C LYS A 92 -27.21 22.57 3.45
N LEU A 93 -27.33 21.98 2.26
CA LEU A 93 -26.58 20.79 1.85
C LEU A 93 -25.21 21.11 1.22
N TRP A 94 -24.88 22.40 1.11
CA TRP A 94 -23.63 22.83 0.51
C TRP A 94 -22.45 22.36 1.36
N VAL A 95 -21.56 21.61 0.72
CA VAL A 95 -20.27 21.18 1.26
C VAL A 95 -19.18 21.67 0.32
N ASP A 96 -18.04 22.06 0.87
CA ASP A 96 -16.87 22.46 0.08
C ASP A 96 -16.01 21.22 -0.24
N PRO A 97 -16.07 20.68 -1.47
CA PRO A 97 -15.25 19.53 -1.86
C PRO A 97 -13.77 19.90 -2.03
N THR A 98 -13.41 21.18 -2.00
CA THR A 98 -12.03 21.66 -2.13
C THR A 98 -11.34 21.81 -0.78
N MET A 99 -12.08 21.68 0.33
CA MET A 99 -11.51 21.76 1.67
C MET A 99 -10.60 20.54 1.92
N PRO A 100 -9.32 20.76 2.29
CA PRO A 100 -8.41 19.66 2.57
C PRO A 100 -8.92 18.85 3.77
N GLY A 101 -8.91 17.52 3.63
CA GLY A 101 -9.24 16.61 4.73
C GLY A 101 -8.19 16.63 5.84
N ALA A 102 -8.50 15.99 6.97
CA ALA A 102 -7.54 15.82 8.06
C ALA A 102 -6.32 15.00 7.58
N ILE A 103 -5.18 15.66 7.40
CA ILE A 103 -3.92 15.02 7.01
C ILE A 103 -3.42 14.21 8.21
N ARG A 104 -3.32 12.88 8.06
CA ARG A 104 -2.68 12.01 9.04
C ARG A 104 -1.30 11.63 8.53
N SER A 105 -0.29 11.77 9.37
CA SER A 105 1.03 11.23 9.08
C SER A 105 0.90 9.71 8.95
N VAL A 106 1.40 9.16 7.84
CA VAL A 106 1.50 7.71 7.63
C VAL A 106 2.93 7.29 7.88
N GLY A 107 3.12 6.19 8.60
CA GLY A 107 4.44 5.59 8.74
C GLY A 107 4.94 5.04 7.40
N HIS A 108 6.24 4.82 7.30
CA HIS A 108 6.86 4.14 6.17
C HIS A 108 7.68 2.95 6.68
N LEU A 109 8.03 2.05 5.76
CA LEU A 109 8.92 0.93 6.06
C LEU A 109 10.32 1.44 6.42
N HIS A 110 10.99 0.74 7.33
CA HIS A 110 12.40 0.94 7.62
C HIS A 110 13.25 0.69 6.37
N ILE A 111 14.36 1.43 6.21
CA ILE A 111 15.22 1.31 5.03
C ILE A 111 15.73 -0.12 4.80
N LEU A 112 16.08 -0.84 5.87
CA LEU A 112 16.50 -2.24 5.77
C LEU A 112 15.38 -3.16 5.28
N THR A 113 14.12 -2.88 5.66
CA THR A 113 12.96 -3.63 5.16
C THR A 113 12.74 -3.33 3.68
N LYS A 114 12.87 -2.07 3.25
CA LYS A 114 12.77 -1.68 1.84
C LYS A 114 13.83 -2.41 0.99
N VAL A 115 15.09 -2.38 1.45
CA VAL A 115 16.20 -3.05 0.77
C VAL A 115 16.01 -4.56 0.77
N ARG A 116 15.62 -5.17 1.89
CA ARG A 116 15.31 -6.61 1.96
C ARG A 116 14.25 -6.99 0.93
N ASN A 117 13.13 -6.27 0.88
CA ASN A 117 12.04 -6.57 -0.06
C ASN A 117 12.51 -6.45 -1.51
N GLU A 118 13.25 -5.38 -1.85
CA GLU A 118 13.79 -5.21 -3.20
C GLU A 118 14.75 -6.33 -3.59
N LEU A 119 15.60 -6.78 -2.66
CA LEU A 119 16.48 -7.93 -2.86
C LEU A 119 15.68 -9.21 -3.12
N GLU A 120 14.70 -9.50 -2.26
CA GLU A 120 13.81 -10.65 -2.42
C GLU A 120 13.10 -10.62 -3.78
N ASP A 121 12.54 -9.48 -4.18
CA ASP A 121 11.86 -9.31 -5.48
C ASP A 121 12.78 -9.58 -6.68
N ILE A 122 14.05 -9.13 -6.60
CA ILE A 122 15.05 -9.40 -7.64
C ILE A 122 15.33 -10.90 -7.76
N PHE A 123 15.55 -11.62 -6.66
CA PHE A 123 15.85 -13.05 -6.69
C PHE A 123 14.62 -13.91 -7.02
N ILE A 124 13.44 -13.56 -6.49
CA ILE A 124 12.17 -14.21 -6.83
C ILE A 124 11.92 -14.14 -8.34
N SER A 125 12.14 -12.96 -8.94
CA SER A 125 11.97 -12.81 -10.40
C SER A 125 13.04 -13.55 -11.23
N MET A 126 14.13 -14.00 -10.62
CA MET A 126 15.10 -14.92 -11.23
C MET A 126 14.82 -16.40 -10.92
N GLY A 127 13.71 -16.72 -10.25
CA GLY A 127 13.27 -18.10 -9.96
C GLY A 127 13.72 -18.65 -8.60
N PHE A 128 14.28 -17.82 -7.72
CA PHE A 128 14.64 -18.24 -6.36
C PHE A 128 13.42 -18.22 -5.45
N SER A 129 13.38 -19.15 -4.50
CA SER A 129 12.43 -19.12 -3.38
C SER A 129 13.07 -18.55 -2.13
N VAL A 130 12.29 -17.83 -1.33
CA VAL A 130 12.76 -17.32 -0.03
C VAL A 130 12.59 -18.41 1.02
N VAL A 131 13.66 -18.71 1.75
CA VAL A 131 13.66 -19.71 2.84
C VAL A 131 14.26 -19.07 4.09
N GLU A 132 13.64 -19.31 5.24
CA GLU A 132 14.16 -18.86 6.53
C GLU A 132 14.57 -20.07 7.38
N GLY A 133 15.36 -19.83 8.43
CA GLY A 133 15.75 -20.85 9.39
C GLY A 133 16.03 -20.27 10.76
N PRO A 134 16.34 -21.11 11.75
CA PRO A 134 16.50 -20.69 13.14
C PRO A 134 17.68 -19.75 13.31
N GLU A 135 17.60 -18.88 14.32
CA GLU A 135 18.70 -17.98 14.72
C GLU A 135 19.67 -18.65 15.71
N VAL A 136 19.22 -19.70 16.40
CA VAL A 136 20.04 -20.57 17.25
C VAL A 136 20.38 -21.84 16.47
N GLU A 137 21.66 -22.11 16.33
CA GLU A 137 22.20 -23.25 15.59
C GLU A 137 23.10 -24.10 16.48
N THR A 138 23.43 -25.29 16.01
CA THR A 138 24.52 -26.11 16.57
C THR A 138 25.80 -25.86 15.78
N PRO A 139 26.99 -26.14 16.35
CA PRO A 139 28.26 -26.06 15.61
C PRO A 139 28.25 -26.84 14.28
N TRP A 140 27.50 -27.94 14.21
CA TRP A 140 27.40 -28.73 13.00
C TRP A 140 26.73 -27.97 11.85
N PHE A 141 25.57 -27.37 12.09
CA PHE A 141 24.87 -26.57 11.08
C PHE A 141 25.61 -25.27 10.76
N ASN A 142 26.22 -24.64 11.77
CA ASN A 142 26.87 -23.35 11.61
C ASN A 142 28.26 -23.45 10.97
N PHE A 143 29.00 -24.53 11.19
CA PHE A 143 30.40 -24.66 10.75
C PHE A 143 30.71 -25.99 10.05
N ASP A 144 30.49 -27.13 10.70
CA ASP A 144 31.03 -28.42 10.24
C ASP A 144 30.44 -28.85 8.89
N ALA A 145 29.11 -28.77 8.74
CA ALA A 145 28.41 -29.12 7.51
C ALA A 145 28.82 -28.20 6.34
N LEU A 146 29.25 -26.98 6.65
CA LEU A 146 29.79 -25.99 5.72
C LEU A 146 31.31 -26.11 5.54
N ASN A 147 31.90 -27.26 5.87
CA ASN A 147 33.32 -27.53 5.67
C ASN A 147 34.24 -26.52 6.39
N THR A 148 33.76 -25.89 7.47
CA THR A 148 34.56 -24.95 8.29
C THR A 148 35.26 -25.73 9.41
N PRO A 149 36.61 -25.81 9.39
CA PRO A 149 37.35 -26.69 10.30
C PRO A 149 37.31 -26.20 11.76
N GLU A 150 37.58 -27.09 12.70
CA GLU A 150 37.54 -26.81 14.15
C GLU A 150 38.49 -25.68 14.59
N TRP A 151 39.63 -25.55 13.92
CA TRP A 151 40.63 -24.52 14.22
C TRP A 151 40.31 -23.14 13.61
N HIS A 152 39.20 -23.01 12.87
CA HIS A 152 38.86 -21.75 12.20
C HIS A 152 38.54 -20.65 13.23
N PRO A 153 39.15 -19.45 13.16
CA PRO A 153 38.97 -18.39 14.16
C PRO A 153 37.51 -18.02 14.44
N ALA A 154 36.65 -18.04 13.41
CA ALA A 154 35.23 -17.78 13.57
C ALA A 154 34.49 -18.74 14.55
N ARG A 155 35.09 -19.88 14.91
CA ARG A 155 34.54 -20.80 15.92
C ARG A 155 34.90 -20.42 17.35
N ASP A 156 35.82 -19.49 17.55
CA ASP A 156 36.25 -19.04 18.88
C ASP A 156 35.11 -18.28 19.61
N GLU A 157 35.04 -18.43 20.93
CA GLU A 157 34.10 -17.69 21.79
C GLU A 157 34.35 -16.18 21.77
N HIS A 158 35.54 -15.75 21.35
CA HIS A 158 35.86 -14.35 21.14
C HIS A 158 35.07 -13.76 19.96
N ASP A 159 34.80 -14.54 18.90
CA ASP A 159 34.17 -14.07 17.66
C ASP A 159 32.68 -14.43 17.56
N SER A 160 32.27 -15.53 18.23
CA SER A 160 30.92 -16.09 18.16
C SER A 160 30.17 -16.04 19.50
N PHE A 161 28.85 -15.88 19.46
CA PHE A 161 28.00 -15.90 20.65
C PHE A 161 27.48 -17.31 20.95
N TYR A 162 28.23 -18.06 21.76
CA TYR A 162 27.77 -19.33 22.34
C TYR A 162 26.73 -19.08 23.45
N ILE A 163 25.64 -19.85 23.42
CA ILE A 163 24.58 -19.83 24.43
C ILE A 163 24.90 -20.85 25.53
N ASP A 164 25.38 -22.01 25.11
CA ASP A 164 25.87 -23.11 25.93
C ASP A 164 26.91 -23.92 25.14
N ASN A 165 27.28 -25.11 25.63
CA ASN A 165 28.29 -25.96 24.99
C ASN A 165 27.81 -26.63 23.69
N GLU A 166 26.51 -26.58 23.38
CA GLU A 166 25.88 -27.26 22.25
C GLU A 166 25.29 -26.27 21.21
N HIS A 167 25.00 -25.04 21.62
CA HIS A 167 24.27 -24.05 20.83
C HIS A 167 24.96 -22.69 20.78
N LEU A 168 24.83 -22.04 19.63
CA LEU A 168 25.28 -20.68 19.38
C LEU A 168 24.24 -19.88 18.59
N LEU A 169 24.32 -18.55 18.66
CA LEU A 169 23.64 -17.70 17.70
C LEU A 169 24.36 -17.81 16.35
N ARG A 170 23.61 -18.03 15.26
CA ARG A 170 24.19 -18.23 13.93
C ARG A 170 25.05 -17.05 13.50
N THR A 171 26.22 -17.33 12.92
CA THR A 171 27.19 -16.30 12.51
C THR A 171 26.98 -15.80 11.09
N HIS A 172 26.19 -16.54 10.30
CA HIS A 172 25.79 -16.25 8.93
C HIS A 172 24.49 -17.00 8.59
N THR A 173 23.86 -16.76 7.43
CA THR A 173 22.60 -17.44 7.05
C THR A 173 22.83 -18.74 6.28
N SER A 174 24.08 -19.10 5.96
CA SER A 174 24.44 -20.39 5.35
C SER A 174 23.89 -21.66 6.02
N PRO A 175 23.62 -21.72 7.34
CA PRO A 175 23.00 -22.92 7.95
C PRO A 175 21.66 -23.27 7.32
N VAL A 176 20.94 -22.28 6.80
CA VAL A 176 19.68 -22.47 6.06
C VAL A 176 19.91 -23.21 4.74
N GLN A 177 21.08 -23.05 4.11
CA GLN A 177 21.48 -23.82 2.92
C GLN A 177 21.58 -25.32 3.26
N ILE A 178 22.28 -25.65 4.35
CA ILE A 178 22.41 -27.03 4.84
C ILE A 178 21.05 -27.63 5.17
N ARG A 179 20.22 -26.90 5.94
CA ARG A 179 18.86 -27.35 6.30
C ARG A 179 17.98 -27.56 5.06
N THR A 180 18.11 -26.71 4.06
CA THR A 180 17.38 -26.86 2.79
C THR A 180 17.84 -28.09 2.03
N MET A 181 19.15 -28.31 1.92
CA MET A 181 19.70 -29.48 1.22
C MET A 181 19.39 -30.81 1.92
N LEU A 182 19.26 -30.82 3.25
CA LEU A 182 18.81 -32.01 3.98
C LEU A 182 17.32 -32.32 3.81
N SER A 183 16.50 -31.31 3.52
CA SER A 183 15.04 -31.44 3.47
C SER A 183 14.47 -31.52 2.06
N ARG A 184 15.26 -31.21 1.03
CA ARG A 184 14.87 -31.17 -0.37
C ARG A 184 15.94 -31.84 -1.21
N LYS A 185 15.61 -32.29 -2.42
CA LYS A 185 16.61 -32.70 -3.42
C LYS A 185 16.78 -31.61 -4.48
N PRO A 186 17.92 -31.53 -5.18
CA PRO A 186 18.09 -30.61 -6.30
C PRO A 186 17.13 -30.93 -7.48
N PRO A 187 16.87 -29.96 -8.37
CA PRO A 187 17.44 -28.62 -8.41
C PRO A 187 16.93 -27.69 -7.29
N LEU A 188 17.80 -26.80 -6.80
CA LEU A 188 17.48 -25.82 -5.76
C LEU A 188 17.85 -24.42 -6.22
N ALA A 189 16.96 -23.46 -5.98
CA ALA A 189 17.23 -22.03 -6.10
C ALA A 189 16.60 -21.34 -4.88
N ILE A 190 17.42 -20.98 -3.90
CA ILE A 190 16.94 -20.35 -2.66
C ILE A 190 17.74 -19.12 -2.29
N VAL A 191 17.07 -18.15 -1.69
CA VAL A 191 17.71 -17.07 -0.93
C VAL A 191 17.23 -17.11 0.51
N SER A 192 18.15 -16.85 1.44
CA SER A 192 17.90 -16.91 2.88
C SER A 192 18.24 -15.58 3.54
N PRO A 193 17.29 -14.65 3.62
CA PRO A 193 17.41 -13.46 4.45
C PRO A 193 17.30 -13.82 5.94
N GLY A 194 18.06 -13.14 6.80
CA GLY A 194 17.97 -13.37 8.23
C GLY A 194 18.95 -12.56 9.06
N ARG A 195 18.68 -12.46 10.37
CA ARG A 195 19.60 -11.86 11.34
C ARG A 195 20.76 -12.80 11.65
N VAL A 196 21.94 -12.26 11.83
CA VAL A 196 23.17 -13.00 12.16
C VAL A 196 23.94 -12.27 13.24
N TYR A 197 24.81 -13.00 13.95
CA TYR A 197 25.40 -12.51 15.19
C TYR A 197 26.91 -12.76 15.21
N ARG A 198 27.69 -11.73 15.53
CA ARG A 198 29.16 -11.78 15.63
C ARG A 198 29.62 -10.84 16.73
N ARG A 199 30.69 -11.16 17.45
CA ARG A 199 31.22 -10.31 18.52
C ARG A 199 32.08 -9.17 17.97
N ASP A 200 31.46 -8.30 17.17
CA ASP A 200 32.12 -7.14 16.57
C ASP A 200 31.22 -5.89 16.65
N TYR A 201 31.79 -4.74 17.00
CA TYR A 201 31.04 -3.48 17.13
C TYR A 201 31.93 -2.27 16.89
N ASP A 202 31.77 -1.63 15.74
CA ASP A 202 32.44 -0.39 15.38
C ASP A 202 31.56 0.47 14.44
N ALA A 203 32.14 1.37 13.65
CA ALA A 203 31.39 2.21 12.71
C ALA A 203 30.92 1.46 11.44
N THR A 204 31.45 0.26 11.22
CA THR A 204 31.24 -0.60 10.05
C THR A 204 30.64 -1.97 10.39
N HIS A 205 30.72 -2.40 11.66
CA HIS A 205 30.24 -3.68 12.16
C HIS A 205 29.21 -3.50 13.27
N LEU A 206 28.17 -4.32 13.24
CA LEU A 206 27.19 -4.45 14.32
C LEU A 206 27.23 -5.89 14.84
N PRO A 207 27.00 -6.11 16.15
CA PRO A 207 27.01 -7.46 16.70
C PRO A 207 25.80 -8.27 16.28
N MET A 208 24.74 -7.59 15.85
CA MET A 208 23.57 -8.14 15.20
C MET A 208 23.28 -7.31 13.95
N PHE A 209 23.21 -7.98 12.81
CA PHE A 209 22.91 -7.38 11.51
C PHE A 209 22.17 -8.40 10.65
N THR A 210 21.77 -8.02 9.44
CA THR A 210 21.00 -8.88 8.53
C THR A 210 21.81 -9.27 7.31
N GLN A 211 21.77 -10.55 6.95
CA GLN A 211 22.38 -11.08 5.74
C GLN A 211 21.33 -11.71 4.85
N MET A 212 21.64 -11.77 3.57
CA MET A 212 20.96 -12.62 2.61
C MET A 212 22.01 -13.49 1.92
N GLU A 213 21.75 -14.79 1.90
CA GLU A 213 22.58 -15.75 1.18
C GLU A 213 21.78 -16.48 0.13
N GLY A 214 22.35 -16.61 -1.06
CA GLY A 214 21.79 -17.40 -2.15
C GLY A 214 22.51 -18.73 -2.32
N LEU A 215 21.73 -19.76 -2.65
CA LEU A 215 22.20 -21.07 -3.08
C LEU A 215 21.47 -21.45 -4.35
N TYR A 216 22.22 -21.81 -5.39
CA TYR A 216 21.69 -22.42 -6.60
C TYR A 216 22.42 -23.73 -6.88
N VAL A 217 21.70 -24.84 -6.94
CA VAL A 217 22.22 -26.20 -7.17
C VAL A 217 21.46 -26.83 -8.33
N ASP A 218 22.18 -27.30 -9.33
CA ASP A 218 21.62 -27.94 -10.53
C ASP A 218 22.72 -28.77 -11.22
N HIS A 219 22.39 -29.38 -12.35
CA HIS A 219 23.39 -29.91 -13.26
C HIS A 219 24.14 -28.77 -13.97
N ASP A 220 25.41 -29.00 -14.30
CA ASP A 220 26.23 -28.10 -15.13
C ASP A 220 26.37 -26.64 -14.64
N VAL A 221 26.20 -26.39 -13.33
CA VAL A 221 26.41 -25.06 -12.74
C VAL A 221 27.90 -24.69 -12.79
N THR A 222 28.21 -23.46 -13.21
CA THR A 222 29.59 -22.98 -13.37
C THR A 222 29.70 -21.54 -12.87
N VAL A 223 30.94 -21.04 -12.77
CA VAL A 223 31.25 -19.65 -12.43
C VAL A 223 30.60 -18.65 -13.40
N LYS A 224 30.26 -19.06 -14.64
CA LYS A 224 29.52 -18.20 -15.59
C LYS A 224 28.12 -17.88 -15.08
N HIS A 225 27.43 -18.88 -14.51
CA HIS A 225 26.11 -18.70 -13.90
C HIS A 225 26.22 -17.80 -12.66
N LEU A 226 27.24 -18.01 -11.82
CA LEU A 226 27.50 -17.16 -10.66
C LEU A 226 27.70 -15.70 -11.08
N LYS A 227 28.58 -15.46 -12.05
CA LYS A 227 28.84 -14.12 -12.58
C LYS A 227 27.56 -13.49 -13.13
N TYR A 228 26.73 -14.24 -13.86
CA TYR A 228 25.46 -13.76 -14.39
C TYR A 228 24.52 -13.31 -13.27
N PHE A 229 24.27 -14.17 -12.26
CA PHE A 229 23.40 -13.81 -11.13
C PHE A 229 23.88 -12.55 -10.40
N LEU A 230 25.19 -12.42 -10.19
CA LEU A 230 25.78 -11.26 -9.53
C LEU A 230 25.69 -9.99 -10.38
N GLU A 231 25.87 -10.08 -11.70
CA GLU A 231 25.73 -8.95 -12.63
C GLU A 231 24.27 -8.47 -12.70
N GLU A 232 23.32 -9.40 -12.83
CA GLU A 232 21.88 -9.10 -12.83
C GLU A 232 21.44 -8.46 -11.51
N PHE A 233 21.87 -9.04 -10.39
CA PHE A 233 21.64 -8.50 -9.05
C PHE A 233 22.15 -7.06 -8.93
N ALA A 234 23.43 -6.81 -9.24
CA ALA A 234 24.03 -5.50 -9.13
C ALA A 234 23.34 -4.47 -10.04
N ARG A 235 23.03 -4.88 -11.27
CA ARG A 235 22.40 -4.02 -12.27
C ARG A 235 20.98 -3.60 -11.88
N ARG A 236 20.18 -4.54 -11.37
CA ARG A 236 18.81 -4.25 -10.95
C ARG A 236 18.73 -3.44 -9.66
N LEU A 237 19.69 -3.66 -8.75
CA LEU A 237 19.72 -2.97 -7.47
C LEU A 237 20.26 -1.54 -7.56
N LEU A 238 21.30 -1.31 -8.35
CA LEU A 238 22.10 -0.06 -8.39
C LEU A 238 22.09 0.63 -9.77
N GLY A 239 21.57 -0.01 -10.81
CA GLY A 239 21.37 0.56 -12.15
C GLY A 239 22.27 -0.01 -13.25
N GLU A 240 21.93 0.31 -14.49
CA GLU A 240 22.52 -0.22 -15.73
C GLU A 240 24.03 0.00 -15.89
N ASN A 241 24.58 1.07 -15.30
CA ASN A 241 26.00 1.41 -15.43
C ASN A 241 26.91 0.70 -14.42
N THR A 242 26.35 -0.18 -13.59
CA THR A 242 27.11 -0.91 -12.57
C THR A 242 27.98 -1.98 -13.20
N LYS A 243 29.11 -2.26 -12.55
CA LYS A 243 30.04 -3.32 -12.97
C LYS A 243 30.43 -4.14 -11.75
N ILE A 244 30.62 -5.44 -11.93
CA ILE A 244 31.16 -6.29 -10.87
C ILE A 244 32.60 -6.70 -11.19
N ARG A 245 33.36 -7.02 -10.14
CA ARG A 245 34.70 -7.60 -10.24
C ARG A 245 34.83 -8.74 -9.24
N LEU A 246 35.13 -9.93 -9.75
CA LEU A 246 35.46 -11.10 -8.94
C LEU A 246 36.95 -11.11 -8.63
N ARG A 247 37.31 -11.12 -7.35
CA ARG A 247 38.70 -11.28 -6.87
C ARG A 247 38.83 -12.65 -6.21
N PRO A 248 39.88 -13.44 -6.51
CA PRO A 248 40.11 -14.68 -5.78
C PRO A 248 40.17 -14.44 -4.28
N SER A 249 39.46 -15.26 -3.51
CA SER A 249 39.50 -15.28 -2.05
C SER A 249 39.44 -16.72 -1.57
N PHE A 250 39.30 -16.94 -0.27
CA PHE A 250 39.19 -18.27 0.33
C PHE A 250 38.06 -18.31 1.36
N PHE A 251 37.03 -19.10 1.08
CA PHE A 251 35.96 -19.43 2.00
C PHE A 251 35.85 -20.96 2.13
N PRO A 252 35.88 -21.55 3.33
CA PRO A 252 35.92 -23.01 3.49
C PRO A 252 34.78 -23.78 2.80
N PHE A 253 33.61 -23.15 2.65
CA PHE A 253 32.42 -23.76 2.04
C PHE A 253 32.35 -23.60 0.51
N THR A 254 33.29 -22.90 -0.14
CA THR A 254 33.29 -22.72 -1.61
C THR A 254 34.66 -22.87 -2.27
N GLU A 255 34.71 -23.48 -3.45
CA GLU A 255 35.90 -23.59 -4.27
C GLU A 255 35.56 -23.69 -5.77
N PRO A 256 36.03 -22.76 -6.62
CA PRO A 256 36.76 -21.55 -6.28
C PRO A 256 35.90 -20.54 -5.51
N SER A 257 36.58 -19.76 -4.66
CA SER A 257 36.02 -18.68 -3.83
C SER A 257 36.34 -17.31 -4.44
N PHE A 258 35.42 -16.36 -4.35
CA PHE A 258 35.55 -15.00 -4.86
C PHE A 258 34.96 -13.96 -3.90
N GLU A 259 35.75 -12.93 -3.60
CA GLU A 259 35.21 -11.64 -3.15
C GLU A 259 34.70 -10.86 -4.35
N VAL A 260 33.61 -10.11 -4.16
CA VAL A 260 32.95 -9.41 -5.24
C VAL A 260 32.86 -7.93 -4.91
N ASP A 261 33.50 -7.15 -5.77
CA ASP A 261 33.42 -5.69 -5.73
C ASP A 261 32.37 -5.21 -6.74
N ILE A 262 31.62 -4.17 -6.37
CA ILE A 262 30.67 -3.49 -7.25
C ILE A 262 31.14 -2.06 -7.50
N TYR A 263 31.22 -1.65 -8.76
CA TYR A 263 31.48 -0.28 -9.18
C TYR A 263 30.17 0.50 -9.23
N PHE A 264 30.06 1.50 -8.36
CA PHE A 264 28.89 2.36 -8.23
C PHE A 264 29.33 3.75 -7.74
N ASN A 265 28.67 4.83 -8.18
CA ASN A 265 29.02 6.21 -7.82
C ASN A 265 30.53 6.53 -7.92
N ASN A 266 31.14 6.13 -9.04
CA ASN A 266 32.56 6.34 -9.36
C ASN A 266 33.59 5.72 -8.39
N ARG A 267 33.20 4.69 -7.63
CA ARG A 267 34.12 3.94 -6.77
C ARG A 267 33.77 2.46 -6.72
N TRP A 268 34.77 1.64 -6.39
CA TRP A 268 34.59 0.22 -6.11
C TRP A 268 34.25 0.02 -4.64
N PHE A 269 33.27 -0.83 -4.37
CA PHE A 269 32.93 -1.27 -3.03
C PHE A 269 33.05 -2.78 -2.96
N GLU A 270 33.74 -3.28 -1.95
CA GLU A 270 33.57 -4.68 -1.56
C GLU A 270 32.19 -4.84 -0.93
N VAL A 271 31.42 -5.79 -1.45
CA VAL A 271 30.01 -5.98 -1.10
C VAL A 271 29.73 -7.37 -0.57
N LEU A 272 30.30 -8.41 -1.19
CA LEU A 272 29.84 -9.78 -0.96
C LEU A 272 30.92 -10.84 -1.18
N GLY A 273 30.75 -11.97 -0.51
CA GLY A 273 31.51 -13.20 -0.76
C GLY A 273 30.68 -14.16 -1.63
N SER A 274 31.35 -14.93 -2.49
CA SER A 274 30.69 -15.88 -3.38
C SER A 274 31.63 -17.00 -3.82
N GLY A 275 31.08 -18.04 -4.43
CA GLY A 275 31.89 -19.10 -5.00
C GLY A 275 31.06 -20.29 -5.49
N MET A 276 31.75 -21.33 -5.95
CA MET A 276 31.12 -22.61 -6.24
C MET A 276 31.08 -23.45 -4.96
N VAL A 277 29.95 -24.07 -4.63
CA VAL A 277 29.80 -24.88 -3.41
C VAL A 277 30.86 -25.99 -3.40
N HIS A 278 31.60 -26.08 -2.29
CA HIS A 278 32.69 -27.04 -2.16
C HIS A 278 32.14 -28.49 -2.11
N PRO A 279 32.76 -29.47 -2.79
CA PRO A 279 32.27 -30.86 -2.83
C PRO A 279 31.99 -31.52 -1.47
N ASN A 280 32.79 -31.20 -0.44
CA ASN A 280 32.55 -31.70 0.92
C ASN A 280 31.22 -31.22 1.51
N VAL A 281 30.75 -30.01 1.17
CA VAL A 281 29.46 -29.50 1.64
C VAL A 281 28.33 -30.38 1.09
N PHE A 282 28.42 -30.78 -0.18
CA PHE A 282 27.48 -31.74 -0.78
C PHE A 282 27.52 -33.11 -0.11
N LYS A 283 28.73 -33.65 0.14
CA LYS A 283 28.89 -34.92 0.86
C LYS A 283 28.26 -34.87 2.25
N ASN A 284 28.41 -33.77 2.98
CA ASN A 284 27.87 -33.58 4.33
C ASN A 284 26.33 -33.60 4.37
N VAL A 285 25.65 -33.32 3.25
CA VAL A 285 24.19 -33.35 3.13
C VAL A 285 23.67 -34.50 2.27
N GLY A 286 24.54 -35.43 1.88
CA GLY A 286 24.18 -36.63 1.11
C GLY A 286 23.93 -36.39 -0.39
N TYR A 287 24.42 -35.29 -0.95
CA TYR A 287 24.41 -35.04 -2.39
C TYR A 287 25.69 -35.58 -3.03
N ASP A 288 25.56 -36.19 -4.21
CA ASP A 288 26.71 -36.64 -4.99
C ASP A 288 27.40 -35.44 -5.67
N PRO A 289 28.64 -35.09 -5.30
CA PRO A 289 29.36 -33.95 -5.89
C PRO A 289 29.79 -34.17 -7.35
N GLU A 290 29.72 -35.40 -7.88
CA GLU A 290 29.96 -35.66 -9.30
C GLU A 290 28.69 -35.42 -10.14
N GLU A 291 27.50 -35.53 -9.54
CA GLU A 291 26.22 -35.28 -10.19
C GLU A 291 25.78 -33.81 -10.08
N TRP A 292 25.97 -33.21 -8.91
CA TRP A 292 25.44 -31.90 -8.56
C TRP A 292 26.53 -30.85 -8.45
N ARG A 293 26.27 -29.70 -9.05
CA ARG A 293 27.10 -28.50 -8.90
C ARG A 293 26.26 -27.38 -8.34
N GLY A 294 26.89 -26.47 -7.62
CA GLY A 294 26.18 -25.31 -7.10
C GLY A 294 27.05 -24.10 -6.92
N LEU A 295 26.39 -22.95 -6.85
CA LEU A 295 26.99 -21.67 -6.51
C LEU A 295 26.33 -21.14 -5.25
N ALA A 296 27.11 -20.38 -4.48
CA ALA A 296 26.65 -19.68 -3.30
C ALA A 296 27.17 -18.25 -3.32
N PHE A 297 26.41 -17.32 -2.73
CA PHE A 297 26.80 -15.94 -2.52
C PHE A 297 26.12 -15.38 -1.28
N GLY A 298 26.76 -14.41 -0.62
CA GLY A 298 26.25 -13.84 0.63
C GLY A 298 26.66 -12.40 0.85
N PHE A 299 25.72 -11.57 1.29
CA PHE A 299 25.95 -10.15 1.59
C PHE A 299 25.13 -9.64 2.76
N GLY A 300 25.66 -8.62 3.43
CA GLY A 300 24.93 -7.88 4.46
C GLY A 300 23.92 -6.91 3.82
N ILE A 301 22.68 -6.93 4.27
CA ILE A 301 21.62 -6.02 3.80
C ILE A 301 21.95 -4.59 4.22
N GLU A 302 22.53 -4.40 5.40
CA GLU A 302 23.03 -3.10 5.86
C GLU A 302 24.13 -2.59 4.92
N ARG A 303 25.06 -3.44 4.50
CA ARG A 303 26.13 -3.06 3.59
C ARG A 303 25.56 -2.60 2.25
N ILE A 304 24.56 -3.31 1.73
CA ILE A 304 23.82 -2.89 0.52
C ILE A 304 23.14 -1.53 0.72
N ALA A 305 22.43 -1.35 1.82
CA ALA A 305 21.75 -0.09 2.13
C ALA A 305 22.76 1.07 2.21
N MET A 306 23.90 0.87 2.87
CA MET A 306 24.96 1.87 2.97
C MET A 306 25.54 2.26 1.61
N VAL A 307 25.81 1.28 0.74
CA VAL A 307 26.32 1.55 -0.61
C VAL A 307 25.29 2.29 -1.46
N LYS A 308 24.04 1.81 -1.46
CA LYS A 308 22.96 2.37 -2.28
C LYS A 308 22.58 3.79 -1.88
N TYR A 309 22.46 4.04 -0.58
CA TYR A 309 21.94 5.31 -0.04
C TYR A 309 23.03 6.25 0.50
N GLY A 310 24.30 5.84 0.43
CA GLY A 310 25.43 6.68 0.89
C GLY A 310 25.49 6.86 2.41
N ILE A 311 24.94 5.92 3.19
CA ILE A 311 24.98 5.94 4.65
C ILE A 311 26.41 5.64 5.12
N LYS A 312 26.95 6.49 5.98
CA LYS A 312 28.36 6.43 6.40
C LYS A 312 28.61 5.62 7.66
N ASP A 313 27.66 5.63 8.60
CA ASP A 313 27.76 4.95 9.90
C ASP A 313 26.65 3.89 9.97
N ILE A 314 27.04 2.62 10.08
CA ILE A 314 26.09 1.50 10.13
C ILE A 314 25.14 1.62 11.35
N ARG A 315 25.60 2.28 12.42
CA ARG A 315 24.83 2.40 13.67
C ARG A 315 23.60 3.27 13.51
N ASP A 316 23.56 4.16 12.52
CA ASP A 316 22.37 4.98 12.24
C ASP A 316 21.16 4.12 11.85
N LEU A 317 21.40 2.91 11.32
CA LEU A 317 20.35 1.94 10.97
C LEU A 317 19.66 1.30 12.18
N VAL A 318 20.26 1.40 13.38
CA VAL A 318 19.72 0.78 14.61
C VAL A 318 19.46 1.77 15.75
N ARG A 319 19.95 3.02 15.64
CA ARG A 319 19.73 4.09 16.64
C ARG A 319 18.27 4.50 16.79
N ASN A 320 17.41 4.19 15.82
CA ASN A 320 16.01 4.63 15.75
C ASN A 320 15.86 6.17 15.80
N ASP A 321 16.80 6.91 15.19
CA ASP A 321 16.71 8.36 15.08
C ASP A 321 15.70 8.74 14.00
N VAL A 322 14.58 9.33 14.41
CA VAL A 322 13.49 9.72 13.50
C VAL A 322 13.99 10.66 12.39
N ARG A 323 14.94 11.57 12.69
CA ARG A 323 15.48 12.50 11.69
C ARG A 323 16.27 11.80 10.60
N PHE A 324 16.90 10.68 10.93
CA PHE A 324 17.54 9.81 9.96
C PHE A 324 16.49 9.02 9.18
N LEU A 325 15.54 8.40 9.89
CA LEU A 325 14.52 7.53 9.32
C LEU A 325 13.61 8.26 8.32
N GLU A 326 13.24 9.52 8.58
CA GLU A 326 12.38 10.35 7.71
C GLU A 326 12.95 10.59 6.30
N ASN A 327 14.25 10.35 6.08
CA ASN A 327 14.87 10.56 4.77
C ASN A 327 14.68 9.39 3.79
N TRP A 328 14.09 8.25 4.22
CA TRP A 328 14.19 6.98 3.48
C TRP A 328 12.86 6.37 3.07
#